data_AF-A0A1X0QY55-F1
#
_entry.id   AF-A0A1X0QY55-F1
#
_cell.length_a   1.000
_cell.length_b   1.000
_cell.length_c   1.000
_cell.angle_alpha   90.00
_cell.angle_beta   90.00
_cell.angle_gamma   90.00
#
_symmetry.space_group_name_H-M   'P 1'
#
loop_
_entity.id
_entity.type
_entity.pdbx_description
1 polymer ?
#
loop_
_entity_poly.entity_id
_entity_poly.type
_entity_poly.pdbx_seq_one_letter_code
_entity_poly.pdbx_strand_id
1 'polypeptide(L)'
;MPLVVFGSGLKNKSHVKFKSLRHGVSERVYRQLKHREGLGELLLLDINEYKTSKTCNSCLNQDLQNLKCGEGDDIRKIHQVLKCNTCNIFWNRDVMASKNMLLTAHTIWNGQGRPSIFKKQIATSNVVASSHSGEALA
;
A
#
# COMPACT_ATOMS: atom_id res chain seq x y z
N MET A 1 -11.46 12.52 18.32
CA MET A 1 -11.19 12.84 16.90
C MET A 1 -10.77 11.56 16.18
N PRO A 2 -11.53 11.07 15.17
CA PRO A 2 -11.22 9.85 14.42
C PRO A 2 -10.02 10.03 13.49
N LEU A 3 -9.23 8.96 13.33
CA LEU A 3 -8.15 8.85 12.35
C LEU A 3 -8.63 8.05 11.14
N VAL A 4 -8.42 8.60 9.94
CA VAL A 4 -8.66 7.90 8.67
C VAL A 4 -7.32 7.73 7.96
N VAL A 5 -6.93 6.48 7.73
CA VAL A 5 -5.75 6.14 6.93
C VAL A 5 -6.19 5.94 5.47
N PHE A 6 -5.67 6.78 4.58
CA PHE A 6 -6.02 6.77 3.17
C PHE A 6 -4.85 6.33 2.30
N GLY A 7 -5.12 5.37 1.43
CA GLY A 7 -4.14 4.83 0.51
C GLY A 7 -3.80 5.83 -0.61
N SER A 8 -2.52 6.13 -0.81
CA SER A 8 -2.07 7.09 -1.83
C SER A 8 -2.37 6.61 -3.25
N GLY A 9 -2.59 5.30 -3.45
CA GLY A 9 -2.93 4.68 -4.71
C GLY A 9 -4.35 5.00 -5.17
N LEU A 10 -5.20 5.63 -4.34
CA LEU A 10 -6.55 6.05 -4.71
C LEU A 10 -6.68 7.55 -5.03
N LYS A 11 -5.61 8.33 -4.82
CA LYS A 11 -5.54 9.77 -5.11
C LYS A 11 -5.35 10.02 -6.60
N ASN A 12 -5.89 11.13 -7.10
CA ASN A 12 -5.75 11.57 -8.51
C ASN A 12 -6.25 10.54 -9.54
N LYS A 13 -7.16 9.65 -9.12
CA LYS A 13 -7.75 8.60 -9.96
C LYS A 13 -9.17 8.95 -10.38
N SER A 14 -9.39 10.21 -10.74
CA SER A 14 -10.67 10.71 -11.25
C SER A 14 -11.16 9.95 -12.49
N HIS A 15 -10.24 9.48 -13.32
CA HIS A 15 -10.52 8.70 -14.53
C HIS A 15 -10.81 7.22 -14.26
N VAL A 16 -10.50 6.70 -13.06
CA VAL A 16 -10.65 5.27 -12.77
C VAL A 16 -12.11 4.97 -12.42
N LYS A 17 -12.65 3.97 -13.12
CA LYS A 17 -13.98 3.42 -12.88
C LYS A 17 -13.88 2.28 -11.87
N PHE A 18 -14.51 2.45 -10.71
CA PHE A 18 -14.79 1.28 -9.88
C PHE A 18 -15.89 0.46 -10.56
N LYS A 19 -15.81 -0.88 -10.50
CA LYS A 19 -16.84 -1.74 -11.09
C LYS A 19 -18.22 -1.28 -10.61
N SER A 20 -19.16 -1.19 -11.55
CA SER A 20 -20.55 -0.71 -11.36
C SER A 20 -20.72 0.68 -10.74
N LEU A 21 -19.66 1.49 -10.62
CA LEU A 21 -19.70 2.82 -10.02
C LEU A 21 -19.34 3.93 -11.02
N ARG A 22 -19.66 5.18 -10.66
CA ARG A 22 -19.30 6.38 -11.43
C ARG A 22 -17.77 6.60 -11.41
N HIS A 23 -17.25 7.29 -12.42
CA HIS A 23 -15.84 7.68 -12.45
C HIS A 23 -15.51 8.63 -11.28
N GLY A 24 -14.31 8.50 -10.73
CA GLY A 24 -13.77 9.46 -9.76
C GLY A 24 -14.40 9.42 -8.37
N VAL A 25 -15.07 8.32 -8.00
CA VAL A 25 -15.62 8.15 -6.64
C VAL A 25 -14.53 8.26 -5.57
N SER A 26 -13.35 7.67 -5.77
CA SER A 26 -12.25 7.77 -4.80
C SER A 26 -11.81 9.22 -4.55
N GLU A 27 -11.74 10.02 -5.62
CA GLU A 27 -11.37 11.43 -5.54
C GLU A 27 -12.44 12.27 -4.83
N ARG A 28 -13.72 11.96 -5.05
CA ARG A 28 -14.82 12.60 -4.31
C ARG A 28 -14.75 12.28 -2.81
N VAL A 29 -14.52 11.02 -2.46
CA VAL A 29 -14.36 10.59 -1.06
C VAL A 29 -13.16 11.29 -0.42
N TYR A 30 -12.02 11.31 -1.10
CA TYR A 30 -10.81 11.96 -0.59
C TYR A 30 -11.01 13.46 -0.34
N ARG A 31 -11.65 14.18 -1.28
CA ARG A 31 -11.98 15.61 -1.11
C ARG A 31 -12.91 15.84 0.07
N GLN A 32 -13.92 14.99 0.26
CA GLN A 32 -14.81 15.09 1.41
C GLN A 32 -14.07 14.86 2.73
N LEU A 33 -13.16 13.87 2.78
CA LEU A 33 -12.32 13.62 3.95
C LEU A 33 -11.41 14.81 4.25
N LYS A 34 -10.77 15.41 3.23
CA LYS A 34 -9.94 16.61 3.39
C LYS A 34 -10.73 17.82 3.88
N HIS A 35 -11.96 18.01 3.39
CA HIS A 35 -12.83 19.06 3.89
C HIS A 35 -13.15 18.87 5.38
N ARG A 36 -13.51 17.65 5.80
CA ARG A 36 -13.77 17.31 7.20
C ARG A 36 -12.53 17.43 8.09
N GLU A 37 -11.35 17.11 7.56
CA GLU A 37 -10.08 17.37 8.25
C GLU A 37 -9.89 18.87 8.50
N GLY A 38 -10.16 19.72 7.51
CA GLY A 38 -10.10 21.18 7.65
C GLY A 38 -11.09 21.75 8.68
N LEU A 39 -12.22 21.07 8.91
CA LEU A 39 -13.18 21.39 9.97
C LEU A 39 -12.77 20.84 11.35
N GLY A 40 -11.68 20.08 11.45
CA GLY A 40 -11.25 19.43 12.70
C GLY A 40 -12.10 18.22 13.10
N GLU A 41 -12.92 17.69 12.19
CA GLU A 41 -13.78 16.54 12.48
C GLU A 41 -13.02 15.21 12.45
N LEU A 42 -11.89 15.14 11.75
CA LEU A 42 -11.05 13.95 11.62
C LEU A 42 -9.60 14.30 11.33
N LEU A 43 -8.70 13.33 11.53
CA LEU A 43 -7.33 13.37 11.02
C LEU A 43 -7.22 12.47 9.80
N LEU A 44 -6.66 12.97 8.69
CA LEU A 44 -6.50 12.22 7.45
C LEU A 44 -5.02 11.95 7.17
N LEU A 45 -4.62 10.69 7.27
CA LEU A 45 -3.24 10.27 7.05
C LEU A 45 -3.08 9.56 5.70
N ASP A 46 -2.28 10.14 4.82
CA ASP A 46 -1.88 9.50 3.57
C ASP A 46 -0.79 8.44 3.80
N ILE A 47 -1.03 7.21 3.35
CA ILE A 47 -0.08 6.11 3.45
C ILE A 47 0.18 5.50 2.06
N ASN A 48 1.47 5.28 1.76
CA ASN A 48 1.86 4.52 0.58
C ASN A 48 1.43 3.06 0.70
N GLU A 49 0.74 2.54 -0.31
CA GLU A 49 0.18 1.18 -0.33
C GLU A 49 1.16 0.07 -0.76
N TYR A 50 2.43 0.39 -0.97
CA TYR A 50 3.40 -0.58 -1.49
C TYR A 50 3.41 -1.90 -0.70
N LYS A 51 3.16 -3.01 -1.41
CA LYS A 51 3.07 -4.39 -0.89
C LYS A 51 1.99 -4.64 0.18
N THR A 52 1.14 -3.67 0.52
CA THR A 52 0.12 -3.83 1.56
C THR A 52 -0.88 -4.95 1.25
N SER A 53 -1.29 -5.13 0.00
CA SER A 53 -2.17 -6.23 -0.43
C SER A 53 -1.44 -7.56 -0.72
N LYS A 54 -0.12 -7.61 -0.49
CA LYS A 54 0.76 -8.75 -0.81
C LYS A 54 1.56 -9.25 0.40
N THR A 55 1.25 -8.78 1.59
CA THR A 55 1.92 -9.19 2.83
C THR A 55 0.85 -9.61 3.82
N CYS A 56 0.99 -10.78 4.42
CA CYS A 56 0.08 -11.24 5.46
C CYS A 56 0.19 -10.32 6.67
N ASN A 57 -0.94 -9.78 7.14
CA ASN A 57 -0.92 -8.87 8.29
C ASN A 57 -0.53 -9.58 9.60
N SER A 58 -0.82 -10.88 9.73
CA SER A 58 -0.55 -11.63 10.96
C SER A 58 0.91 -12.06 11.12
N CYS A 59 1.55 -12.55 10.05
CA CYS A 59 2.92 -13.08 10.12
C CYS A 59 3.95 -12.24 9.36
N LEU A 60 3.53 -11.16 8.70
CA LEU A 60 4.36 -10.26 7.89
C LEU A 60 5.14 -10.94 6.75
N ASN A 61 4.76 -12.17 6.38
CA ASN A 61 5.31 -12.90 5.25
C ASN A 61 4.52 -12.59 3.96
N GLN A 62 5.17 -12.71 2.79
CA GLN A 62 4.57 -12.46 1.48
C GLN A 62 4.14 -13.73 0.77
N ASP A 63 4.30 -14.89 1.42
CA ASP A 63 3.85 -16.18 0.89
C ASP A 63 2.32 -16.31 0.98
N LEU A 64 1.68 -15.67 0.00
CA LEU A 64 0.23 -15.59 -0.18
C LEU A 64 -0.15 -16.13 -1.55
N GLN A 65 -1.17 -16.98 -1.57
CA GLN A 65 -1.72 -17.55 -2.80
C GLN A 65 -3.18 -17.16 -2.97
N ASN A 66 -3.60 -16.92 -4.22
CA ASN A 66 -5.03 -16.72 -4.51
C ASN A 66 -5.77 -18.02 -4.25
N LEU A 67 -6.94 -17.90 -3.62
CA LEU A 67 -7.86 -19.03 -3.53
C LEU A 67 -8.27 -19.44 -4.95
N LYS A 68 -8.25 -20.75 -5.19
CA LYS A 68 -8.64 -21.37 -6.45
C LYS A 68 -9.95 -22.12 -6.22
N CYS A 69 -10.89 -22.01 -7.15
CA CYS A 69 -12.18 -22.69 -7.13
C CYS A 69 -12.43 -23.32 -8.51
N GLY A 70 -12.98 -24.54 -8.52
CA GLY A 70 -13.13 -25.37 -9.72
C GLY A 70 -12.26 -26.63 -9.67
N GLU A 71 -12.54 -27.57 -10.58
CA GLU A 71 -11.81 -28.83 -10.76
C GLU A 71 -11.30 -28.96 -12.19
N GLY A 72 -10.23 -29.74 -12.39
CA GLY A 72 -9.64 -29.97 -13.72
C GLY A 72 -9.13 -28.69 -14.38
N ASP A 73 -9.53 -28.47 -15.64
CA ASP A 73 -9.12 -27.31 -16.44
C ASP A 73 -9.88 -26.01 -16.11
N ASP A 74 -10.96 -26.09 -15.31
CA ASP A 74 -11.84 -24.96 -14.97
C ASP A 74 -11.43 -24.21 -13.69
N ILE A 75 -10.16 -24.26 -13.31
CA ILE A 75 -9.66 -23.62 -12.09
C ILE A 75 -9.67 -22.09 -12.24
N ARG A 76 -10.59 -21.43 -11.53
CA ARG A 76 -10.68 -19.96 -11.46
C ARG A 76 -10.03 -19.43 -10.20
N LYS A 77 -9.27 -18.34 -10.35
CA LYS A 77 -8.65 -17.62 -9.24
C LYS A 77 -9.63 -16.60 -8.67
N ILE A 78 -9.91 -16.70 -7.37
CA ILE A 78 -10.67 -15.70 -6.63
C ILE A 78 -9.70 -14.61 -6.19
N HIS A 79 -9.63 -13.52 -6.95
CA HIS A 79 -8.69 -12.43 -6.69
C HIS A 79 -8.94 -11.70 -5.36
N GLN A 80 -10.15 -11.77 -4.81
CA GLN A 80 -10.52 -11.12 -3.56
C GLN A 80 -10.00 -11.87 -2.33
N VAL A 81 -9.67 -13.15 -2.44
CA VAL A 81 -9.31 -14.01 -1.31
C VAL A 81 -7.89 -14.54 -1.48
N LEU A 82 -7.06 -14.32 -0.46
CA LEU A 82 -5.69 -14.81 -0.39
C LEU A 82 -5.55 -15.78 0.80
N LYS A 83 -4.90 -16.92 0.59
CA LYS A 83 -4.47 -17.82 1.66
C LYS A 83 -3.00 -17.54 1.96
N CYS A 84 -2.65 -17.31 3.22
CA CYS A 84 -1.24 -17.29 3.64
C CYS A 84 -0.75 -18.72 3.88
N ASN A 85 0.36 -19.12 3.26
CA ASN A 85 0.91 -20.46 3.42
C ASN A 85 1.66 -20.64 4.75
N THR A 86 2.14 -19.55 5.35
CA THR A 86 2.86 -19.60 6.63
C THR A 86 1.91 -19.78 7.82
N CYS A 87 0.81 -19.03 7.87
CA CYS A 87 -0.12 -19.05 9.00
C CYS A 87 -1.50 -19.65 8.68
N ASN A 88 -1.72 -20.12 7.44
CA ASN A 88 -2.97 -20.72 6.97
C ASN A 88 -4.23 -19.85 7.08
N ILE A 89 -4.09 -18.55 7.36
CA ILE A 89 -5.21 -17.61 7.42
C ILE A 89 -5.67 -17.24 6.00
N PHE A 90 -6.99 -17.24 5.81
CA PHE A 90 -7.65 -16.69 4.63
C PHE A 90 -7.97 -15.22 4.85
N TRP A 91 -7.54 -14.39 3.91
CA TRP A 91 -7.70 -12.95 3.94
C TRP A 91 -8.59 -12.50 2.79
N ASN A 92 -9.58 -11.67 3.09
CA ASN A 92 -10.02 -10.70 2.10
C ASN A 92 -8.84 -9.75 1.82
N ARG A 93 -8.43 -9.67 0.55
CA ARG A 93 -7.26 -8.92 0.11
C ARG A 93 -7.31 -7.45 0.53
N ASP A 94 -8.47 -6.82 0.41
CA ASP A 94 -8.65 -5.41 0.69
C ASP A 94 -8.62 -5.15 2.21
N VAL A 95 -9.27 -6.01 3.00
CA VAL A 95 -9.22 -5.95 4.47
C VAL A 95 -7.78 -6.09 4.98
N MET A 96 -7.02 -7.04 4.43
CA MET A 96 -5.62 -7.24 4.79
C MET A 96 -4.77 -6.03 4.41
N ALA A 97 -4.98 -5.46 3.22
CA ALA A 97 -4.29 -4.24 2.81
C ALA A 97 -4.59 -3.07 3.75
N SER A 98 -5.85 -2.87 4.15
CA SER A 98 -6.25 -1.85 5.11
C SER A 98 -5.58 -2.04 6.47
N LYS A 99 -5.54 -3.28 6.99
CA LYS A 99 -4.82 -3.58 8.25
C LYS A 99 -3.33 -3.29 8.15
N ASN A 100 -2.69 -3.59 7.03
CA ASN A 100 -1.28 -3.29 6.81
C ASN A 100 -0.99 -1.79 6.68
N MET A 101 -1.90 -1.02 6.07
CA MET A 101 -1.79 0.44 6.05
C MET A 101 -1.89 1.02 7.46
N LEU A 102 -2.84 0.55 8.27
CA LEU A 102 -2.99 0.98 9.66
C LEU A 102 -1.77 0.58 10.51
N LEU A 103 -1.27 -0.64 10.36
CA LEU A 103 -0.04 -1.09 11.01
C LEU A 103 1.13 -0.16 10.68
N THR A 104 1.29 0.20 9.40
CA THR A 104 2.36 1.11 8.97
C THR A 104 2.21 2.50 9.57
N ALA A 105 0.99 3.04 9.63
CA ALA A 105 0.73 4.31 10.29
C ALA A 105 1.12 4.27 11.76
N HIS A 106 0.73 3.21 12.47
CA HIS A 106 1.01 3.03 13.89
C HIS A 106 2.51 2.89 14.20
N THR A 107 3.27 2.13 13.40
CA THR A 107 4.72 2.00 13.62
C THR A 107 5.47 3.30 13.37
N ILE A 108 5.03 4.10 12.38
CA ILE A 108 5.58 5.44 12.14
C ILE A 108 5.28 6.36 13.33
N TRP A 109 4.04 6.35 13.81
CA TRP A 109 3.61 7.15 14.96
C TRP A 109 4.44 6.85 16.21
N ASN A 110 4.77 5.58 16.45
CA ASN A 110 5.57 5.14 17.60
C ASN A 110 7.09 5.32 17.42
N GLY A 111 7.55 6.04 16.37
CA GLY A 111 8.97 6.31 16.14
C GLY A 111 9.79 5.13 15.61
N GLN A 112 9.16 3.98 15.36
CA GLN A 112 9.83 2.79 14.78
C GLN A 112 10.01 2.91 13.26
N GLY A 113 9.31 3.87 12.64
CA GLY A 113 9.33 4.10 11.22
C GLY A 113 8.51 3.06 10.44
N ARG A 114 8.70 3.05 9.12
CA ARG A 114 7.97 2.16 8.22
C ARG A 114 8.62 0.76 8.22
N PRO A 115 7.86 -0.34 8.36
CA PRO A 115 8.43 -1.68 8.30
C PRO A 115 9.11 -1.94 6.95
N SER A 116 10.27 -2.59 6.98
CA SER A 116 11.11 -2.84 5.78
C SER A 116 10.35 -3.54 4.66
N ILE A 117 9.45 -4.47 5.01
CA ILE A 117 8.61 -5.21 4.05
C ILE A 117 7.70 -4.31 3.20
N PHE A 118 7.36 -3.13 3.72
CA PHE A 118 6.52 -2.13 3.07
C PHE A 118 7.32 -0.98 2.46
N LYS A 119 8.67 -0.98 2.56
CA LYS A 119 9.52 0.02 1.90
C LYS A 119 9.79 -0.40 0.46
N LYS A 120 9.77 0.57 -0.47
CA LYS A 120 10.33 0.35 -1.81
C LYS A 120 11.84 0.21 -1.67
N GLN A 121 12.43 -0.79 -2.33
CA GLN A 121 13.87 -0.79 -2.52
C GLN A 121 14.18 0.33 -3.51
N ILE A 122 14.95 1.33 -3.07
CA ILE A 122 15.54 2.31 -3.97
C ILE A 122 16.79 1.62 -4.49
N ALA A 123 16.83 1.32 -5.79
CA ALA A 123 18.08 0.91 -6.42
C ALA A 123 19.04 2.11 -6.29
N THR A 124 20.08 1.96 -5.49
CA THR A 124 21.21 2.91 -5.48
C THR A 124 21.85 2.82 -6.85
N SER A 125 21.55 3.79 -7.72
CA SER A 125 22.34 4.01 -8.93
C SER A 125 23.73 4.44 -8.46
N ASN A 126 24.72 3.59 -8.67
CA ASN A 126 26.13 3.91 -8.39
C ASN A 126 26.55 5.06 -9.30
N VAL A 127 26.41 6.31 -8.86
CA VAL A 127 27.08 7.44 -9.48
C VAL A 127 28.50 7.41 -8.95
N VAL A 128 29.39 6.75 -9.69
CA VAL A 128 30.85 6.88 -9.51
C VAL A 128 31.19 8.32 -9.87
N ALA A 129 31.40 9.16 -8.87
CA ALA A 129 32.00 10.47 -9.07
C ALA A 129 33.46 10.25 -9.50
N SER A 130 33.74 10.43 -10.79
CA SER A 130 35.11 10.54 -11.28
C SER A 130 35.66 11.88 -10.84
N SER A 131 36.59 11.85 -9.87
CA SER A 131 37.39 13.00 -9.48
C SER A 131 38.48 13.19 -10.54
N HIS A 132 38.29 14.13 -11.47
CA HIS A 132 39.42 14.64 -12.26
C HIS A 132 40.21 15.61 -11.38
N SER A 133 41.39 15.19 -10.93
CA SER A 133 42.41 16.07 -10.36
C SER A 133 43.02 16.90 -11.49
N GLY A 134 42.82 18.22 -11.44
CA GLY A 134 43.52 19.16 -12.31
C GLY A 134 44.98 19.30 -11.88
N GLU A 135 45.90 18.94 -12.77
CA GLU A 135 47.30 19.35 -12.70
C GLU A 135 47.42 20.77 -13.25
N ALA A 136 47.73 21.71 -12.37
CA ALA A 136 48.25 23.02 -12.73
C ALA A 136 49.74 22.87 -13.08
N LEU A 137 50.12 23.23 -14.30
CA LEU A 137 51.52 23.49 -14.65
C LEU A 137 51.70 24.99 -14.88
N ALA A 138 52.69 25.53 -14.18
CA ALA A 138 53.18 26.89 -14.23
C ALA A 138 53.88 27.21 -15.56
#